data_AF-A0A8W8LZ76-F1
#
_entry.id   AF-A0A8W8LZ76-F1
#
_cell.length_a   1.000
_cell.length_b   1.000
_cell.length_c   1.000
_cell.angle_alpha   90.00
_cell.angle_beta   90.00
_cell.angle_gamma   90.00
#
_symmetry.space_group_name_H-M   'P 1'
#
loop_
_entity.id
_entity.type
_entity.pdbx_description
1 polymer ?
#
loop_
_entity_poly.entity_id
_entity_poly.type
_entity_poly.pdbx_seq_one_letter_code
_entity_poly.pdbx_strand_id
1 'polypeptide(L)'
;VYMDSYGTCQQSSFFEVHDEGYLVHAKGSGQPYQTMRCSLRFRAARDQQLCVKFNNFVIDDCSVNFKVFQESQPIDFARQPKEECLFRHYSCQDSPQIVCSTDRYLTLQLYKERIDAQGYSLLLQVVPKTMKNEIIMSLWMIVGVILGVVIVIVVLAVVIVLCCRKDKHHGRVLKKKNSKPRSGAQGRLLETGPEPSAPPLDSDVEMHHHILNSYGQFPNEPPPPYQPKPEPV
;
A
#
# COMPACT_ATOMS: atom_id res chain seq x y z
N VAL A 1 -15.40 -21.50 6.38
CA VAL A 1 -16.48 -20.47 6.45
C VAL A 1 -17.18 -20.41 5.11
N TYR A 2 -18.52 -20.35 5.08
CA TYR A 2 -19.31 -20.43 3.85
C TYR A 2 -20.03 -19.10 3.57
N MET A 3 -19.71 -18.44 2.44
CA MET A 3 -20.31 -17.16 2.04
C MET A 3 -21.69 -17.30 1.37
N ASP A 4 -22.10 -18.51 1.10
CA ASP A 4 -23.40 -18.88 0.51
C ASP A 4 -24.42 -19.32 1.57
N SER A 5 -24.00 -19.46 2.83
CA SER A 5 -24.87 -19.89 3.95
C SER A 5 -25.40 -18.71 4.75
N TYR A 6 -26.74 -18.62 4.88
CA TYR A 6 -27.41 -17.57 5.66
C TYR A 6 -26.86 -17.40 7.07
N GLY A 7 -26.66 -18.49 7.82
CA GLY A 7 -26.22 -18.43 9.21
C GLY A 7 -24.83 -17.79 9.37
N THR A 8 -23.93 -18.01 8.40
CA THR A 8 -22.60 -17.39 8.42
C THR A 8 -22.68 -15.92 7.99
N CYS A 9 -23.54 -15.59 7.01
CA CYS A 9 -23.74 -14.22 6.55
C CYS A 9 -24.40 -13.31 7.59
N GLN A 10 -25.08 -13.88 8.58
CA GLN A 10 -25.69 -13.19 9.72
C GLN A 10 -24.74 -12.97 10.90
N GLN A 11 -23.43 -13.08 10.72
CA GLN A 11 -22.48 -12.79 11.80
C GLN A 11 -22.11 -11.30 11.86
N SER A 12 -22.34 -10.65 13.01
CA SER A 12 -22.01 -9.21 13.20
C SER A 12 -20.57 -8.97 13.62
N SER A 13 -19.92 -9.98 14.18
CA SER A 13 -18.57 -9.88 14.68
C SER A 13 -17.55 -10.09 13.58
N PHE A 14 -16.33 -9.61 13.83
CA PHE A 14 -15.17 -9.94 13.01
C PHE A 14 -14.72 -11.37 13.32
N PHE A 15 -14.33 -12.12 12.29
CA PHE A 15 -13.51 -13.30 12.42
C PHE A 15 -12.08 -12.87 12.78
N GLU A 16 -11.60 -13.24 13.96
CA GLU A 16 -10.24 -12.94 14.39
C GLU A 16 -9.25 -13.90 13.75
N VAL A 17 -8.45 -13.38 12.83
CA VAL A 17 -7.53 -14.18 12.02
C VAL A 17 -6.22 -14.37 12.77
N HIS A 18 -5.95 -15.62 13.12
CA HIS A 18 -4.68 -16.07 13.69
C HIS A 18 -3.80 -16.72 12.60
N ASP A 19 -2.67 -17.30 12.99
CA ASP A 19 -1.60 -17.72 12.08
C ASP A 19 -2.04 -18.71 10.98
N GLU A 20 -3.00 -19.59 11.26
CA GLU A 20 -3.50 -20.60 10.30
C GLU A 20 -4.39 -19.99 9.20
N GLY A 21 -4.94 -18.80 9.43
CA GLY A 21 -5.90 -18.14 8.54
C GLY A 21 -7.28 -18.79 8.52
N TYR A 22 -8.16 -18.28 7.65
CA TYR A 22 -9.49 -18.83 7.42
C TYR A 22 -9.67 -19.26 5.98
N LEU A 23 -10.24 -20.46 5.81
CA LEU A 23 -10.70 -20.93 4.51
C LEU A 23 -12.16 -20.50 4.29
N VAL A 24 -12.40 -19.81 3.19
CA VAL A 24 -13.68 -19.24 2.80
C VAL A 24 -14.13 -19.90 1.50
N HIS A 25 -15.36 -20.41 1.51
CA HIS A 25 -15.95 -21.15 0.42
C HIS A 25 -17.24 -20.47 -0.03
N ALA A 26 -17.51 -20.54 -1.34
CA ALA A 26 -18.83 -20.22 -1.88
C ALA A 26 -19.07 -21.06 -3.14
N LYS A 27 -20.21 -21.72 -3.25
CA LYS A 27 -20.55 -22.51 -4.44
C LYS A 27 -22.00 -22.32 -4.84
N GLY A 28 -22.23 -21.93 -6.10
CA GLY A 28 -23.57 -21.66 -6.66
C GLY A 28 -24.46 -22.88 -6.88
N SER A 29 -24.25 -24.00 -6.18
CA SER A 29 -25.03 -25.23 -6.37
C SER A 29 -25.30 -25.95 -5.04
N GLY A 30 -26.57 -26.15 -4.70
CA GLY A 30 -27.01 -27.21 -3.77
C GLY A 30 -27.05 -26.89 -2.28
N GLN A 31 -26.85 -25.63 -1.85
CA GLN A 31 -27.01 -25.24 -0.43
C GLN A 31 -28.46 -24.75 -0.17
N PRO A 32 -29.17 -25.30 0.85
CA PRO A 32 -30.41 -24.71 1.32
C PRO A 32 -30.12 -23.36 2.02
N TYR A 33 -31.03 -22.39 1.91
CA TYR A 33 -30.92 -21.05 2.52
C TYR A 33 -29.80 -20.15 1.96
N GLN A 34 -29.83 -19.92 0.64
CA GLN A 34 -28.91 -19.00 -0.02
C GLN A 34 -29.24 -17.54 0.27
N THR A 35 -28.22 -16.69 0.24
CA THR A 35 -28.36 -15.22 0.40
C THR A 35 -28.00 -14.51 -0.90
N MET A 36 -28.65 -13.37 -1.15
CA MET A 36 -28.30 -12.48 -2.27
C MET A 36 -26.99 -11.73 -2.02
N ARG A 37 -26.71 -11.45 -0.75
CA ARG A 37 -25.55 -10.68 -0.32
C ARG A 37 -25.03 -11.29 0.97
N CYS A 38 -23.73 -11.54 1.01
CA CYS A 38 -23.04 -12.05 2.18
C CYS A 38 -21.76 -11.25 2.40
N SER A 39 -21.60 -10.66 3.58
CA SER A 39 -20.41 -9.90 3.94
C SER A 39 -19.74 -10.57 5.13
N LEU A 40 -18.54 -11.11 4.93
CA LEU A 40 -17.71 -11.67 6.00
C LEU A 40 -16.61 -10.67 6.36
N ARG A 41 -16.40 -10.46 7.66
CA ARG A 41 -15.47 -9.45 8.15
C ARG A 41 -14.35 -10.09 8.92
N PHE A 42 -13.12 -9.73 8.59
CA PHE A 42 -11.92 -10.32 9.16
C PHE A 42 -11.08 -9.25 9.84
N ARG A 43 -10.42 -9.63 10.93
CA ARG A 43 -9.55 -8.77 11.71
C ARG A 43 -8.29 -9.52 12.11
N ALA A 44 -7.12 -8.99 11.77
CA ALA A 44 -5.83 -9.49 12.25
C ALA A 44 -5.41 -8.85 13.59
N ALA A 45 -4.27 -9.28 14.13
CA ALA A 45 -3.59 -8.59 15.23
C ALA A 45 -3.19 -7.14 14.86
N ARG A 46 -2.79 -6.34 15.85
CA ARG A 46 -2.53 -4.89 15.66
C ARG A 46 -1.38 -4.58 14.70
N ASP A 47 -0.41 -5.47 14.54
CA ASP A 47 0.80 -5.30 13.74
C ASP A 47 0.82 -6.17 12.47
N GLN A 48 -0.36 -6.66 12.07
CA GLN A 48 -0.55 -7.54 10.94
C GLN A 48 -1.57 -6.95 9.95
N GLN A 49 -1.31 -7.19 8.66
CA GLN A 49 -2.25 -7.04 7.56
C GLN A 49 -2.98 -8.36 7.31
N LEU A 50 -4.00 -8.33 6.48
CA LEU A 50 -4.69 -9.51 5.97
C LEU A 50 -4.43 -9.64 4.47
N CYS A 51 -4.09 -10.85 4.03
CA CYS A 51 -3.99 -11.17 2.62
C CYS A 51 -5.04 -12.21 2.25
N VAL A 52 -5.69 -12.00 1.12
CA VAL A 52 -6.63 -12.93 0.50
C VAL A 52 -5.88 -13.68 -0.60
N LYS A 53 -5.75 -14.99 -0.43
CA LYS A 53 -5.23 -15.90 -1.43
C LYS A 53 -6.40 -16.57 -2.14
N PHE A 54 -6.35 -16.59 -3.46
CA PHE A 54 -7.37 -17.17 -4.31
C PHE A 54 -6.91 -18.56 -4.74
N ASN A 55 -7.30 -19.59 -3.99
CA ASN A 55 -6.92 -20.98 -4.28
C ASN A 55 -7.74 -21.54 -5.45
N ASN A 56 -9.00 -21.15 -5.54
CA ASN A 56 -9.86 -21.36 -6.69
C ASN A 56 -10.79 -20.16 -6.84
N PHE A 57 -10.88 -19.59 -8.03
CA PHE A 57 -11.79 -18.48 -8.30
C PHE A 57 -12.38 -18.66 -9.69
N VAL A 58 -13.63 -19.12 -9.71
CA VAL A 58 -14.40 -19.32 -10.94
C VAL A 58 -15.74 -18.61 -10.77
N ILE A 59 -16.03 -17.69 -11.70
CA ILE A 59 -17.32 -17.02 -11.85
C ILE A 59 -17.63 -17.05 -13.35
N ASP A 60 -18.55 -17.92 -13.75
CA ASP A 60 -19.05 -18.02 -15.12
C ASP A 60 -20.29 -17.14 -15.32
N ASP A 61 -21.11 -16.98 -14.27
CA ASP A 61 -22.29 -16.11 -14.27
C ASP A 61 -21.91 -14.67 -13.86
N CYS A 62 -21.95 -13.76 -14.83
CA CYS A 62 -21.61 -12.34 -14.63
C CYS A 62 -22.57 -11.58 -13.68
N SER A 63 -23.71 -12.17 -13.32
CA SER A 63 -24.60 -11.61 -12.30
C SER A 63 -24.05 -11.76 -10.87
N VAL A 64 -22.96 -12.52 -10.70
CA VAL A 64 -22.24 -12.72 -9.44
C VAL A 64 -21.02 -11.82 -9.37
N ASN A 65 -20.89 -11.12 -8.26
CA ASN A 65 -19.84 -10.16 -8.00
C ASN A 65 -19.17 -10.47 -6.67
N PHE A 66 -17.84 -10.52 -6.69
CA PHE A 66 -17.02 -10.66 -5.50
C PHE A 66 -16.29 -9.35 -5.24
N LYS A 67 -16.49 -8.77 -4.06
CA LYS A 67 -15.94 -7.47 -3.67
C LYS A 67 -15.11 -7.62 -2.40
N VAL A 68 -13.99 -6.91 -2.35
CA VAL A 68 -13.09 -6.82 -1.20
C VAL A 68 -13.08 -5.36 -0.74
N PHE A 69 -13.40 -5.13 0.52
CA PHE A 69 -13.42 -3.79 1.13
C PHE A 69 -12.40 -3.71 2.26
N GLN A 70 -11.87 -2.50 2.48
CA GLN A 70 -11.05 -2.17 3.64
C GLN A 70 -11.81 -1.20 4.53
N GLU A 71 -12.55 -1.74 5.50
CA GLU A 71 -13.34 -0.93 6.42
C GLU A 71 -13.07 -1.37 7.86
N SER A 72 -12.67 -0.41 8.69
CA SER A 72 -12.32 -0.63 10.10
C SER A 72 -13.51 -0.48 11.04
N GLN A 73 -14.61 0.13 10.58
CA GLN A 73 -15.78 0.35 11.40
C GLN A 73 -16.60 -0.94 11.55
N PRO A 74 -17.12 -1.24 12.75
CA PRO A 74 -18.11 -2.30 12.92
C PRO A 74 -19.37 -1.87 12.18
N ILE A 75 -19.64 -2.56 11.08
CA ILE A 75 -20.83 -2.36 10.28
C ILE A 75 -22.01 -3.05 11.01
N ASP A 76 -23.08 -2.30 11.33
CA ASP A 76 -24.34 -2.91 11.76
C ASP A 76 -24.89 -3.84 10.67
N PHE A 77 -25.63 -4.89 11.03
CA PHE A 77 -26.16 -5.88 10.07
C PHE A 77 -26.89 -5.29 8.86
N ALA A 78 -27.52 -4.13 9.03
CA ALA A 78 -28.26 -3.43 7.98
C ALA A 78 -27.38 -2.53 7.10
N ARG A 79 -26.19 -2.17 7.58
CA ARG A 79 -25.30 -1.24 6.89
C ARG A 79 -24.41 -2.06 5.96
N GLN A 80 -24.25 -1.59 4.73
CA GLN A 80 -23.34 -2.22 3.77
C GLN A 80 -21.98 -1.53 3.84
N PRO A 81 -20.91 -2.23 3.45
CA PRO A 81 -19.63 -1.59 3.26
C PRO A 81 -19.78 -0.41 2.30
N LYS A 82 -19.20 0.73 2.64
CA LYS A 82 -19.23 1.89 1.76
C LYS A 82 -18.47 1.60 0.48
N GLU A 83 -19.00 2.04 -0.65
CA GLU A 83 -18.32 1.88 -1.95
C GLU A 83 -16.99 2.65 -2.00
N GLU A 84 -16.85 3.72 -1.21
CA GLU A 84 -15.59 4.45 -1.02
C GLU A 84 -14.47 3.57 -0.42
N CYS A 85 -14.83 2.54 0.34
CA CYS A 85 -13.90 1.59 0.94
C CYS A 85 -13.65 0.36 0.06
N LEU A 86 -14.21 0.33 -1.16
CA LEU A 86 -14.02 -0.76 -2.12
C LEU A 86 -12.55 -0.80 -2.54
N PHE A 87 -11.90 -1.91 -2.23
CA PHE A 87 -10.50 -2.11 -2.55
C PHE A 87 -10.32 -2.88 -3.86
N ARG A 88 -11.11 -3.94 -4.06
CA ARG A 88 -11.12 -4.75 -5.28
C ARG A 88 -12.52 -5.23 -5.61
N HIS A 89 -12.82 -5.35 -6.90
CA HIS A 89 -14.06 -5.91 -7.41
C HIS A 89 -13.70 -6.89 -8.53
N TYR A 90 -14.32 -8.06 -8.47
CA TYR A 90 -14.17 -9.14 -9.42
C TYR A 90 -15.55 -9.63 -9.87
N SER A 91 -15.67 -9.92 -11.16
CA SER A 91 -16.85 -10.47 -11.79
C SER A 91 -16.45 -11.66 -12.69
N CYS A 92 -17.27 -11.99 -13.67
CA CYS A 92 -16.99 -13.07 -14.60
C CYS A 92 -15.70 -12.81 -15.39
N GLN A 93 -14.99 -13.89 -15.72
CA GLN A 93 -13.73 -13.89 -16.49
C GLN A 93 -12.52 -13.20 -15.81
N ASP A 94 -12.69 -12.67 -14.60
CA ASP A 94 -11.58 -12.13 -13.83
C ASP A 94 -10.72 -13.24 -13.22
N SER A 95 -9.39 -13.02 -13.25
CA SER A 95 -8.42 -13.88 -12.57
C SER A 95 -7.68 -13.09 -11.49
N PRO A 96 -8.12 -13.19 -10.22
CA PRO A 96 -7.53 -12.42 -9.14
C PRO A 96 -6.15 -12.94 -8.74
N GLN A 97 -5.22 -12.02 -8.52
CA GLN A 97 -3.97 -12.30 -7.79
C GLN A 97 -4.17 -12.12 -6.28
N ILE A 98 -3.16 -12.49 -5.48
CA ILE A 98 -3.19 -12.28 -4.03
C ILE A 98 -3.38 -10.79 -3.72
N VAL A 99 -4.31 -10.48 -2.82
CA VAL A 99 -4.63 -9.11 -2.42
C VAL A 99 -4.34 -8.94 -0.94
N CYS A 100 -3.45 -8.02 -0.58
CA CYS A 100 -3.15 -7.69 0.81
C CYS A 100 -3.76 -6.33 1.19
N SER A 101 -4.38 -6.27 2.37
CA SER A 101 -4.87 -5.02 2.94
C SER A 101 -3.72 -4.14 3.40
N THR A 102 -3.94 -2.82 3.42
CA THR A 102 -3.01 -1.87 4.01
C THR A 102 -3.16 -1.78 5.53
N ASP A 103 -4.30 -2.22 6.05
CA ASP A 103 -4.65 -2.23 7.48
C ASP A 103 -4.98 -3.65 7.97
N ARG A 104 -5.30 -3.82 9.25
CA ARG A 104 -5.64 -5.11 9.89
C ARG A 104 -7.06 -5.60 9.62
N TYR A 105 -7.88 -4.84 8.90
CA TYR A 105 -9.28 -5.16 8.64
C TYR A 105 -9.50 -5.45 7.16
N LEU A 106 -10.35 -6.43 6.88
CA LEU A 106 -10.73 -6.78 5.52
C LEU A 106 -12.13 -7.38 5.50
N THR A 107 -12.96 -6.92 4.57
CA THR A 107 -14.34 -7.41 4.41
C THR A 107 -14.47 -8.04 3.03
N LEU A 108 -14.88 -9.31 3.00
CA LEU A 108 -15.20 -10.04 1.79
C LEU A 108 -16.70 -10.00 1.57
N GLN A 109 -17.14 -9.60 0.39
CA GLN A 109 -18.54 -9.60 0.03
C GLN A 109 -18.79 -10.42 -1.23
N LEU A 110 -19.74 -11.33 -1.14
CA LEU A 110 -20.35 -11.99 -2.29
C LEU A 110 -21.71 -11.33 -2.52
N TYR A 111 -21.93 -10.83 -3.74
CA TYR A 111 -23.17 -10.22 -4.16
C TYR A 111 -23.67 -10.92 -5.41
N LYS A 112 -24.95 -11.25 -5.44
CA LYS A 112 -25.66 -11.83 -6.58
C LYS A 112 -26.79 -10.90 -6.97
N GLU A 113 -26.98 -10.65 -8.25
CA GLU A 113 -28.16 -9.92 -8.74
C GLU A 113 -29.42 -10.79 -8.75
N ARG A 114 -29.26 -12.12 -8.73
CA ARG A 114 -30.36 -13.09 -8.64
C ARG A 114 -30.05 -14.15 -7.60
N ILE A 115 -31.09 -14.60 -6.88
CA ILE A 115 -30.90 -15.50 -5.74
C ILE A 115 -30.46 -16.89 -6.19
N ASP A 116 -30.92 -17.30 -7.36
CA ASP A 116 -30.69 -18.55 -8.05
C ASP A 116 -29.46 -18.52 -8.97
N ALA A 117 -28.65 -17.46 -8.95
CA ALA A 117 -27.43 -17.40 -9.74
C ALA A 117 -26.52 -18.61 -9.43
N GLN A 118 -26.09 -19.29 -10.49
CA GLN A 118 -25.26 -20.50 -10.43
C GLN A 118 -23.90 -20.21 -11.08
N GLY A 119 -23.09 -21.26 -11.33
CA GLY A 119 -21.85 -21.08 -12.11
C GLY A 119 -20.76 -20.27 -11.40
N TYR A 120 -20.70 -20.32 -10.07
CA TYR A 120 -19.57 -19.79 -9.31
C TYR A 120 -19.03 -20.82 -8.32
N SER A 121 -17.71 -20.84 -8.15
CA SER A 121 -16.99 -21.69 -7.21
C SER A 121 -15.77 -20.95 -6.70
N LEU A 122 -15.85 -20.48 -5.46
CA LEU A 122 -14.82 -19.69 -4.80
C LEU A 122 -14.21 -20.50 -3.65
N LEU A 123 -12.89 -20.60 -3.64
CA LEU A 123 -12.08 -21.11 -2.54
C LEU A 123 -10.98 -20.10 -2.24
N LEU A 124 -11.14 -19.39 -1.12
CA LEU A 124 -10.25 -18.31 -0.72
C LEU A 124 -9.63 -18.63 0.63
N GLN A 125 -8.41 -18.17 0.86
CA GLN A 125 -7.76 -18.25 2.16
C GLN A 125 -7.40 -16.84 2.63
N VAL A 126 -7.92 -16.44 3.79
CA VAL A 126 -7.59 -15.18 4.45
C VAL A 126 -6.50 -15.45 5.48
N VAL A 127 -5.30 -14.92 5.29
CA VAL A 127 -4.14 -15.17 6.15
C VAL A 127 -3.57 -13.86 6.71
N PRO A 128 -3.01 -13.86 7.93
CA PRO A 128 -2.31 -12.70 8.44
C PRO A 128 -0.94 -12.55 7.75
N LYS A 129 -0.51 -11.31 7.55
CA LYS A 129 0.84 -10.96 7.08
C LYS A 129 1.44 -9.89 7.98
N THR A 130 2.59 -10.15 8.56
CA THR A 130 3.30 -9.20 9.43
C THR A 130 3.76 -7.97 8.64
N MET A 131 3.37 -6.77 9.09
CA MET A 131 3.72 -5.49 8.44
C MET A 131 5.24 -5.25 8.42
N LYS A 132 5.95 -5.77 9.43
CA LYS A 132 7.38 -5.47 9.66
C LYS A 132 8.32 -6.13 8.65
N ASN A 133 7.92 -7.26 8.05
CA ASN A 133 8.86 -8.08 7.28
C ASN A 133 9.29 -7.43 5.96
N GLU A 134 8.43 -6.63 5.31
CA GLU A 134 8.79 -5.95 4.06
C GLU A 134 9.68 -4.73 4.28
N ILE A 135 9.43 -3.96 5.34
CA ILE A 135 10.27 -2.81 5.71
C ILE A 135 11.66 -3.30 6.14
N ILE A 136 11.73 -4.38 6.93
CA ILE A 136 13.00 -4.90 7.42
C ILE A 136 13.82 -5.48 6.26
N MET A 137 13.25 -6.30 5.37
CA MET A 137 13.98 -6.85 4.21
C MET A 137 14.49 -5.77 3.26
N SER A 138 13.69 -4.75 2.97
CA SER A 138 14.12 -3.65 2.10
C SER A 138 15.26 -2.83 2.73
N LEU A 139 15.24 -2.61 4.04
CA LEU A 139 16.34 -1.97 4.76
C LEU A 139 17.63 -2.79 4.68
N TRP A 140 17.58 -4.11 4.88
CA TRP A 140 18.76 -4.97 4.76
C TRP A 140 19.35 -4.98 3.34
N MET A 141 18.50 -4.93 2.30
CA MET A 141 18.95 -4.82 0.92
C MET A 141 19.67 -3.48 0.66
N ILE A 142 19.12 -2.36 1.16
CA ILE A 142 19.75 -1.03 1.03
C ILE A 142 21.11 -1.02 1.73
N VAL A 143 21.19 -1.54 2.96
CA VAL A 143 22.45 -1.64 3.71
C VAL A 143 23.47 -2.51 2.97
N GLY A 144 23.03 -3.64 2.41
CA GLY A 144 23.88 -4.54 1.62
C GLY A 144 24.48 -3.86 0.38
N VAL A 145 23.68 -3.08 -0.36
CA VAL A 145 24.15 -2.33 -1.54
C VAL A 145 25.19 -1.28 -1.14
N ILE A 146 24.94 -0.52 -0.07
CA ILE A 146 25.88 0.52 0.41
C ILE A 146 27.22 -0.13 0.80
N LEU A 147 27.19 -1.23 1.57
CA LEU A 147 28.41 -1.95 1.94
C LEU A 147 29.17 -2.47 0.70
N GLY A 148 28.45 -3.01 -0.28
CA GLY A 148 29.03 -3.49 -1.54
C GLY A 148 29.78 -2.39 -2.29
N VAL A 149 29.18 -1.20 -2.42
CA VAL A 149 29.81 -0.05 -3.09
C VAL A 149 31.07 0.39 -2.35
N VAL A 150 31.05 0.46 -1.01
CA VAL A 150 32.21 0.83 -0.20
C VAL A 150 33.38 -0.14 -0.41
N ILE A 151 33.10 -1.45 -0.42
CA ILE A 151 34.12 -2.48 -0.65
C ILE A 151 34.74 -2.32 -2.05
N VAL A 152 33.93 -2.09 -3.08
CA VAL A 152 34.44 -1.88 -4.46
C VAL A 152 35.35 -0.65 -4.53
N ILE A 153 34.98 0.46 -3.89
CA ILE A 153 35.80 1.68 -3.84
C ILE A 153 37.14 1.40 -3.15
N VAL A 154 37.15 0.68 -2.04
CA VAL A 154 38.38 0.32 -1.32
C VAL A 154 39.28 -0.56 -2.18
N VAL A 155 38.71 -1.57 -2.87
CA VAL A 155 39.47 -2.45 -3.76
C VAL A 155 40.08 -1.65 -4.93
N LEU A 156 39.30 -0.75 -5.55
CA LEU A 156 39.81 0.13 -6.61
C LEU A 156 40.94 1.03 -6.11
N ALA A 157 40.80 1.62 -4.91
CA ALA A 157 41.84 2.44 -4.31
C ALA A 157 43.13 1.62 -4.06
N VAL A 158 43.03 0.40 -3.56
CA VAL A 158 44.17 -0.51 -3.36
C VAL A 158 44.83 -0.86 -4.69
N VAL A 159 44.06 -1.19 -5.72
CA VAL A 159 44.57 -1.49 -7.07
C VAL A 159 45.32 -0.28 -7.64
N ILE A 160 44.74 0.92 -7.56
CA ILE A 160 45.39 2.16 -8.00
C ILE A 160 46.71 2.38 -7.24
N VAL A 161 46.72 2.22 -5.91
CA VAL A 161 47.94 2.39 -5.11
C VAL A 161 49.01 1.36 -5.47
N LEU A 162 48.64 0.09 -5.71
CA LEU A 162 49.58 -0.96 -6.12
C LEU A 162 50.13 -0.72 -7.53
N CYS A 163 49.28 -0.29 -8.47
CA CYS A 163 49.70 0.11 -9.82
C CYS A 163 50.64 1.33 -9.77
N CYS A 164 50.30 2.39 -9.03
CA CYS A 164 51.13 3.59 -8.89
C CYS A 164 52.44 3.36 -8.10
N ARG A 165 52.52 2.34 -7.24
CA ARG A 165 53.76 1.94 -6.56
C ARG A 165 54.69 1.16 -7.49
N LYS A 166 54.15 0.40 -8.43
CA LYS A 166 54.95 -0.40 -9.38
C LYS A 166 55.68 0.49 -10.41
N ASP A 167 55.09 1.62 -10.80
CA ASP A 167 55.73 2.57 -11.72
C ASP A 167 56.84 3.42 -11.08
N LYS A 168 56.87 3.55 -9.75
CA LYS A 168 57.92 4.32 -9.05
C LYS A 168 59.28 3.61 -8.96
N HIS A 169 59.37 2.33 -9.31
CA HIS A 169 60.63 1.56 -9.25
C HIS A 169 61.45 1.55 -10.56
N HIS A 170 60.93 2.10 -11.66
CA HIS A 170 61.69 2.28 -12.90
C HIS A 170 61.67 3.74 -13.36
N GLY A 171 62.66 4.54 -12.92
CA GLY A 171 62.84 5.86 -13.53
C GLY A 171 63.59 6.93 -12.72
N ARG A 172 64.71 6.60 -12.08
CA ARG A 172 65.74 7.62 -11.79
C ARG A 172 66.75 7.63 -12.94
N VAL A 173 66.63 8.59 -13.87
CA VAL A 173 67.79 9.15 -14.56
C VAL A 173 67.56 10.66 -14.78
N LEU A 174 68.42 11.47 -14.16
CA LEU A 174 68.54 12.89 -14.42
C LEU A 174 68.90 13.15 -15.88
N LYS A 175 68.34 14.21 -16.49
CA LYS A 175 69.17 15.27 -17.07
C LYS A 175 68.43 16.59 -17.24
N LYS A 176 68.92 17.55 -16.47
CA LYS A 176 68.74 19.00 -16.56
C LYS A 176 69.32 19.51 -17.89
N LYS A 177 68.58 20.36 -18.62
CA LYS A 177 69.20 21.47 -19.38
C LYS A 177 68.27 22.68 -19.42
N ASN A 178 68.79 23.76 -18.86
CA ASN A 178 68.19 25.08 -18.73
C ASN A 178 67.96 25.76 -20.09
N SER A 179 66.87 26.54 -20.18
CA SER A 179 66.88 27.84 -20.87
C SER A 179 66.19 28.90 -19.97
N LYS A 180 66.79 30.09 -19.95
CA LYS A 180 66.75 31.19 -18.96
C LYS A 180 65.38 31.78 -18.56
N PRO A 181 65.33 32.51 -17.42
CA PRO A 181 64.13 33.14 -16.88
C PRO A 181 63.93 34.57 -17.40
N ARG A 182 62.68 35.05 -17.48
CA ARG A 182 62.40 36.48 -17.42
C ARG A 182 61.20 36.76 -16.51
N SER A 183 61.53 37.51 -15.48
CA SER A 183 60.68 38.15 -14.48
C SER A 183 59.53 38.94 -15.10
N GLY A 184 58.41 39.02 -14.39
CA GLY A 184 57.32 39.95 -14.71
C GLY A 184 56.02 39.62 -13.99
N ALA A 185 55.97 39.86 -12.68
CA ALA A 185 54.71 40.05 -11.98
C ALA A 185 54.07 41.35 -12.46
N GLN A 186 52.77 41.34 -12.81
CA GLN A 186 51.77 42.34 -12.42
C GLN A 186 50.44 42.04 -13.13
N GLY A 187 49.35 42.09 -12.35
CA GLY A 187 48.04 41.61 -12.75
C GLY A 187 47.21 42.59 -13.60
N ARG A 188 46.02 42.14 -13.96
CA ARG A 188 44.82 43.00 -13.99
C ARG A 188 43.53 42.19 -14.00
N LEU A 189 42.60 42.78 -13.26
CA LEU A 189 41.18 42.52 -13.06
C LEU A 189 40.35 42.74 -14.36
N LEU A 190 39.25 41.99 -14.53
CA LEU A 190 37.91 42.33 -15.09
C LEU A 190 37.26 41.04 -15.64
N GLU A 191 36.29 40.46 -14.92
CA GLU A 191 34.83 40.67 -15.03
C GLU A 191 34.18 40.02 -16.26
N THR A 192 33.28 39.05 -16.03
CA THR A 192 31.91 38.97 -16.58
C THR A 192 31.21 37.72 -16.00
N GLY A 193 30.05 37.93 -15.35
CA GLY A 193 29.23 36.90 -14.68
C GLY A 193 28.44 35.98 -15.63
N PRO A 194 27.48 35.16 -15.13
CA PRO A 194 26.37 35.65 -14.29
C PRO A 194 26.10 34.88 -12.98
N GLU A 195 25.37 35.57 -12.12
CA GLU A 195 24.76 35.16 -10.85
C GLU A 195 23.73 34.02 -11.00
N PRO A 196 23.41 33.30 -9.91
CA PRO A 196 22.17 33.64 -9.22
C PRO A 196 22.31 33.72 -7.69
N SER A 197 21.80 34.82 -7.14
CA SER A 197 21.51 35.00 -5.72
C SER A 197 20.38 34.07 -5.25
N ALA A 198 20.59 33.40 -4.13
CA ALA A 198 19.50 32.93 -3.28
C ALA A 198 19.79 33.37 -1.82
N PRO A 199 18.81 33.97 -1.12
CA PRO A 199 18.98 34.58 0.22
C PRO A 199 19.06 33.55 1.36
N PRO A 200 19.53 33.94 2.56
CA PRO A 200 19.63 33.05 3.72
C PRO A 200 18.26 32.66 4.28
N LEU A 201 18.21 31.51 4.96
CA LEU A 201 17.07 31.07 5.75
C LEU A 201 16.86 31.99 6.95
N ASP A 202 15.68 32.60 7.05
CA ASP A 202 15.13 33.06 8.33
C ASP A 202 14.10 32.06 8.85
N SER A 203 14.17 31.88 10.17
CA SER A 203 13.23 31.18 11.03
C SER A 203 12.13 32.17 11.43
N ASP A 204 10.87 31.80 11.29
CA ASP A 204 9.69 32.22 12.09
C ASP A 204 8.43 31.71 11.35
N VAL A 205 7.72 30.70 11.85
CA VAL A 205 6.61 30.82 12.82
C VAL A 205 5.63 31.94 12.44
N GLU A 206 4.69 31.66 11.52
CA GLU A 206 3.25 31.95 11.66
C GLU A 206 2.52 31.65 10.34
N MET A 207 1.89 30.48 10.25
CA MET A 207 0.77 30.29 9.32
C MET A 207 -0.34 29.55 10.06
N HIS A 208 -0.82 30.21 11.12
CA HIS A 208 -2.11 29.90 11.72
C HIS A 208 -3.15 30.88 11.17
N HIS A 209 -4.33 30.33 10.89
CA HIS A 209 -5.55 31.02 10.47
C HIS A 209 -5.52 31.58 9.06
N HIS A 210 -6.06 30.82 8.10
CA HIS A 210 -7.15 31.26 7.20
C HIS A 210 -7.46 30.18 6.15
N ILE A 211 -7.73 28.93 6.55
CA ILE A 211 -8.52 27.99 5.74
C ILE A 211 -9.48 27.23 6.67
N LEU A 212 -10.28 27.97 7.41
CA LEU A 212 -11.42 27.44 8.14
C LEU A 212 -12.57 28.40 7.90
N ASN A 213 -13.24 28.26 6.74
CA ASN A 213 -14.59 28.75 6.45
C ASN A 213 -14.95 28.46 4.98
N SER A 214 -15.18 27.19 4.63
CA SER A 214 -16.04 26.85 3.48
C SER A 214 -16.44 25.38 3.45
N TYR A 215 -17.12 24.91 4.50
CA TYR A 215 -17.97 23.72 4.41
C TYR A 215 -19.27 24.01 5.16
N GLY A 216 -20.39 23.76 4.46
CA GLY A 216 -21.72 24.27 4.76
C GLY A 216 -22.23 24.02 6.18
N GLN A 217 -22.89 25.04 6.72
CA GLN A 217 -23.76 24.92 7.88
C GLN A 217 -24.91 23.95 7.57
N PHE A 218 -24.89 22.79 8.23
CA PHE A 218 -26.08 21.96 8.40
C PHE A 218 -27.01 22.63 9.44
N PRO A 219 -28.34 22.64 9.23
CA PRO A 219 -29.28 23.11 10.25
C PRO A 219 -29.14 22.25 11.51
N ASN A 220 -29.01 22.91 12.68
CA ASN A 220 -28.97 22.27 14.00
C ASN A 220 -30.36 21.86 14.53
N GLU A 221 -31.39 21.82 13.69
CA GLU A 221 -32.73 21.42 14.12
C GLU A 221 -32.95 19.90 13.98
N PRO A 222 -33.42 19.22 15.03
CA PRO A 222 -33.79 17.82 14.94
C PRO A 222 -34.98 17.65 13.98
N PRO A 223 -35.04 16.56 13.21
CA PRO A 223 -36.17 16.30 12.32
C PRO A 223 -37.47 16.19 13.12
N PRO A 224 -38.61 16.66 12.58
CA PRO A 224 -39.89 16.60 13.27
C PRO A 224 -40.28 15.15 13.58
N PRO A 225 -41.02 14.89 14.67
CA PRO A 225 -41.48 13.55 15.02
C PRO A 225 -42.32 12.93 13.90
N TYR A 226 -42.06 11.67 13.57
CA TYR A 226 -42.87 10.92 12.62
C TYR A 226 -44.31 10.78 13.14
N GLN A 227 -45.29 11.26 12.37
CA GLN A 227 -46.69 10.96 12.62
C GLN A 227 -47.04 9.58 12.01
N PRO A 228 -47.67 8.67 12.77
CA PRO A 228 -48.20 7.43 12.24
C PRO A 228 -49.25 7.69 11.16
N LYS A 229 -49.13 6.98 10.04
CA LYS A 229 -50.15 6.98 8.99
C LYS A 229 -51.43 6.33 9.53
N PRO A 230 -52.62 6.94 9.39
CA PRO A 230 -53.87 6.30 9.81
C PRO A 230 -54.08 4.97 9.09
N GLU A 231 -54.47 3.94 9.83
CA GLU A 231 -54.90 2.67 9.24
C GLU A 231 -56.18 2.88 8.43
N PRO A 232 -56.29 2.28 7.24
CA PRO A 232 -57.52 2.31 6.47
C PRO A 232 -58.62 1.51 7.20
N VAL A 233 -59.78 2.16 7.37
CA VAL A 233 -61.03 1.58 7.88
C VAL A 233 -61.68 0.71 6.82
#